data_AF-A0A0S8GS35-F1
#
_entry.id   AF-A0A0S8GS35-F1
#
_cell.length_a   1.000
_cell.length_b   1.000
_cell.length_c   1.000
_cell.angle_alpha   90.00
_cell.angle_beta   90.00
_cell.angle_gamma   90.00
#
_symmetry.space_group_name_H-M   'P 1'
#
loop_
_entity.id
_entity.type
_entity.pdbx_description
1 polymer ?
#
loop_
_entity_poly.entity_id
_entity_poly.type
_entity_poly.pdbx_seq_one_letter_code
_entity_poly.pdbx_strand_id
1 'polypeptide(L)'
;MTHPDLDAPQTKSIVKALKEIDPQLAFLALLTCQGIKPLSRWEKPADDQILKLLPQLELLTGVVLRSVKIGKIITETIFSRTPGYIQLYQSRWDHAPIDKSPPVQRFEGFLFGFPPCCVDEFIRHPYRPNRIDPQDQKILFHWACNNCQITPLLLPAYRRLNAYLADL
;
A
#
# COMPACT_ATOMS: atom_id res chain seq x y z
N MET A 1 -19.44 -2.89 6.53
CA MET A 1 -19.16 -2.48 5.13
C MET A 1 -18.79 -3.73 4.36
N THR A 2 -19.46 -4.00 3.25
CA THR A 2 -19.14 -5.11 2.34
C THR A 2 -17.88 -4.76 1.54
N HIS A 3 -17.03 -5.75 1.26
CA HIS A 3 -15.91 -5.57 0.33
C HIS A 3 -16.40 -5.76 -1.10
N PRO A 4 -15.77 -5.13 -2.11
CA PRO A 4 -16.07 -5.45 -3.50
C PRO A 4 -15.93 -6.94 -3.73
N ASP A 5 -16.92 -7.53 -4.39
CA ASP A 5 -16.86 -8.91 -4.84
C ASP A 5 -15.82 -9.02 -5.95
N LEU A 6 -14.73 -9.74 -5.68
CA LEU A 6 -13.65 -9.95 -6.62
C LEU A 6 -14.07 -10.85 -7.77
N ASP A 7 -15.11 -11.67 -7.61
CA ASP A 7 -15.59 -12.55 -8.67
C ASP A 7 -16.57 -11.88 -9.63
N ALA A 8 -17.08 -10.69 -9.29
CA ALA A 8 -17.90 -9.89 -10.17
C ALA A 8 -17.13 -9.54 -11.46
N PRO A 9 -17.71 -9.75 -12.66
CA PRO A 9 -17.04 -9.50 -13.94
C PRO A 9 -16.48 -8.09 -14.08
N GLN A 10 -17.20 -7.09 -13.56
CA GLN A 10 -16.77 -5.70 -13.56
C GLN A 10 -15.50 -5.49 -12.71
N THR A 11 -15.48 -6.03 -11.49
CA THR A 11 -14.30 -5.96 -10.61
C THR A 11 -13.08 -6.62 -11.25
N LYS A 12 -13.25 -7.82 -11.83
CA LYS A 12 -12.19 -8.51 -12.57
C LYS A 12 -11.62 -7.65 -13.69
N SER A 13 -12.49 -7.05 -14.50
CA SER A 13 -12.08 -6.17 -15.60
C SER A 13 -11.31 -4.94 -15.12
N ILE A 14 -11.76 -4.29 -14.05
CA ILE A 14 -11.06 -3.13 -13.47
C ILE A 14 -9.68 -3.51 -12.95
N VAL A 15 -9.58 -4.61 -12.19
CA VAL A 15 -8.30 -5.07 -11.64
C VAL A 15 -7.34 -5.47 -12.75
N LYS A 16 -7.83 -6.13 -13.81
CA LYS A 16 -7.02 -6.45 -14.99
C LYS A 16 -6.49 -5.19 -15.68
N ALA A 17 -7.33 -4.19 -15.88
CA ALA A 17 -6.90 -2.90 -16.45
C ALA A 17 -5.84 -2.21 -15.58
N LEU A 18 -5.99 -2.22 -14.25
CA LEU A 18 -4.96 -1.72 -13.33
C LEU A 18 -3.66 -2.53 -13.43
N LYS A 19 -3.74 -3.86 -13.59
CA LYS A 19 -2.59 -4.76 -13.70
C LYS A 19 -1.79 -4.50 -14.97
N GLU A 20 -2.48 -4.24 -16.08
CA GLU A 20 -1.88 -3.87 -17.36
C GLU A 20 -1.10 -2.54 -17.28
N ILE A 21 -1.56 -1.60 -16.45
CA ILE A 21 -0.85 -0.35 -16.16
C ILE A 21 0.37 -0.62 -15.27
N ASP A 22 0.14 -1.23 -14.10
CA ASP A 22 1.19 -1.59 -13.15
C ASP A 22 0.70 -2.70 -12.19
N PRO A 23 1.34 -3.89 -12.18
CA PRO A 23 0.95 -4.99 -11.30
C PRO A 23 0.99 -4.60 -9.81
N GLN A 24 1.92 -3.74 -9.39
CA GLN A 24 2.00 -3.28 -8.00
C GLN A 24 0.82 -2.37 -7.64
N LEU A 25 0.40 -1.50 -8.56
CA LEU A 25 -0.80 -0.65 -8.38
C LEU A 25 -2.05 -1.51 -8.18
N ALA A 26 -2.25 -2.51 -9.04
CA ALA A 26 -3.37 -3.44 -8.94
C ALA A 26 -3.35 -4.21 -7.61
N PHE A 27 -2.18 -4.69 -7.19
CA PHE A 27 -2.05 -5.43 -5.93
C PHE A 27 -2.34 -4.54 -4.71
N LEU A 28 -1.81 -3.31 -4.69
CA LEU A 28 -2.12 -2.34 -3.65
C LEU A 28 -3.62 -1.99 -3.62
N ALA A 29 -4.26 -1.81 -4.78
CA ALA A 29 -5.69 -1.54 -4.89
C ALA A 29 -6.52 -2.69 -4.30
N LEU A 30 -6.17 -3.95 -4.63
CA LEU A 30 -6.81 -5.14 -4.05
C LEU A 30 -6.64 -5.20 -2.53
N LEU A 31 -5.42 -4.99 -2.02
CA LEU A 31 -5.16 -5.00 -0.58
C LEU A 31 -5.98 -3.93 0.15
N THR A 32 -6.12 -2.74 -0.43
CA THR A 32 -6.90 -1.65 0.18
C THR A 32 -8.41 -1.87 0.09
N CYS A 33 -8.94 -2.29 -1.06
CA CYS A 33 -10.39 -2.46 -1.22
C CYS A 33 -10.91 -3.65 -0.39
N GLN A 34 -10.08 -4.68 -0.21
CA GLN A 34 -10.34 -5.81 0.69
C GLN A 34 -10.05 -5.50 2.18
N GLY A 35 -9.69 -4.24 2.51
CA GLY A 35 -9.51 -3.78 3.89
C GLY A 35 -8.28 -4.33 4.61
N ILE A 36 -7.33 -4.93 3.88
CA ILE A 36 -6.07 -5.44 4.44
C ILE A 36 -5.11 -4.28 4.71
N LYS A 37 -5.04 -3.31 3.79
CA LYS A 37 -4.31 -2.06 3.97
C LYS A 37 -5.29 -0.90 4.23
N PRO A 38 -5.11 -0.10 5.30
CA PRO A 38 -5.95 1.07 5.52
C PRO A 38 -5.71 2.16 4.47
N LEU A 39 -4.45 2.38 4.12
CA LEU A 39 -3.98 3.29 3.09
C LEU A 39 -2.92 2.58 2.24
N SER A 40 -2.93 2.82 0.94
CA SER A 40 -1.86 2.45 0.03
C SER A 40 -1.28 3.67 -0.64
N ARG A 41 0.01 3.59 -0.96
CA ARG A 41 0.78 4.59 -1.67
C ARG A 41 1.44 3.96 -2.89
N TRP A 42 1.29 4.58 -4.04
CA TRP A 42 1.98 4.26 -5.27
C TRP A 42 2.81 5.48 -5.69
N GLU A 43 4.13 5.32 -5.81
CA GLU A 43 5.09 6.42 -5.99
C GLU A 43 5.18 6.89 -7.46
N LYS A 44 4.01 7.05 -8.10
CA LYS A 44 3.84 7.56 -9.47
C LYS A 44 2.58 8.43 -9.54
N PRO A 45 2.51 9.40 -10.47
CA PRO A 45 1.30 10.16 -10.71
C PRO A 45 0.21 9.25 -11.31
N ALA A 46 -1.02 9.37 -10.82
CA ALA A 46 -2.18 8.78 -11.45
C ALA A 46 -2.59 9.61 -12.67
N ASP A 47 -2.76 8.95 -13.81
CA ASP A 47 -3.36 9.55 -15.00
C ASP A 47 -4.90 9.45 -14.95
N ASP A 48 -5.55 10.00 -15.97
CA ASP A 48 -7.02 10.00 -16.09
C ASP A 48 -7.62 8.58 -16.08
N GLN A 49 -6.88 7.58 -16.55
CA GLN A 49 -7.35 6.20 -16.56
C GLN A 49 -7.37 5.64 -15.14
N ILE A 50 -6.28 5.81 -14.38
CA ILE A 50 -6.18 5.38 -12.98
C ILE A 50 -7.22 6.09 -12.11
N LEU A 51 -7.39 7.41 -12.31
CA LEU A 51 -8.39 8.22 -11.60
C LEU A 51 -9.84 7.80 -11.89
N LYS A 52 -10.09 7.13 -13.02
CA LYS A 52 -11.39 6.51 -13.32
C LYS A 52 -11.54 5.10 -12.75
N LEU A 53 -10.46 4.32 -12.68
CA LEU A 53 -10.50 2.91 -12.26
C LEU A 53 -10.56 2.75 -10.73
N LEU A 54 -9.76 3.49 -9.96
CA LEU A 54 -9.70 3.35 -8.49
C LEU A 54 -11.05 3.61 -7.80
N PRO A 55 -11.82 4.66 -8.14
CA PRO A 55 -13.14 4.89 -7.55
C PRO A 55 -14.14 3.77 -7.80
N GLN A 56 -14.02 3.03 -8.91
CA GLN A 56 -14.88 1.88 -9.21
C GLN A 56 -14.59 0.68 -8.27
N LEU A 57 -13.47 0.69 -7.56
CA LEU A 57 -13.15 -0.24 -6.47
C LEU A 57 -13.49 0.34 -5.08
N GLU A 58 -14.30 1.40 -5.03
CA GLU A 58 -14.62 2.17 -3.81
C GLU A 58 -13.38 2.78 -3.13
N LEU A 59 -12.36 3.13 -3.91
CA LEU A 59 -11.13 3.75 -3.41
C LEU A 59 -11.12 5.25 -3.70
N LEU A 60 -11.05 6.05 -2.64
CA LEU A 60 -10.79 7.48 -2.72
C LEU A 60 -9.31 7.68 -3.02
N THR A 61 -9.02 8.64 -3.90
CA THR A 61 -7.66 8.95 -4.35
C THR A 61 -7.21 10.32 -3.88
N GLY A 62 -5.95 10.45 -3.50
CA GLY A 62 -5.27 11.70 -3.26
C GLY A 62 -3.94 11.73 -3.99
N VAL A 63 -3.46 12.94 -4.31
CA VAL A 63 -2.12 13.16 -4.84
C VAL A 63 -1.33 13.95 -3.79
N VAL A 64 -0.07 13.58 -3.62
CA VAL A 64 0.86 14.21 -2.69
C VAL A 64 2.16 14.47 -3.42
N LEU A 65 2.71 15.68 -3.27
CA LEU A 65 4.00 16.05 -3.82
C LEU A 65 5.04 16.09 -2.71
N ARG A 66 6.14 15.37 -2.85
CA ARG A 66 7.22 15.36 -1.85
C ARG A 66 8.56 15.68 -2.48
N SER A 67 9.48 16.26 -1.71
CA SER A 67 10.85 16.52 -2.20
C SER A 67 11.86 15.54 -1.60
N VAL A 68 12.77 15.02 -2.43
CA VAL A 68 13.96 14.32 -1.92
C VAL A 68 15.03 15.35 -1.52
N LYS A 69 16.08 14.92 -0.80
CA LYS A 69 17.16 15.81 -0.33
C LYS A 69 17.84 16.65 -1.43
N ILE A 70 17.80 16.20 -2.67
CA ILE A 70 18.41 16.88 -3.84
C ILE A 70 17.38 17.81 -4.54
N GLY A 71 16.23 18.08 -3.91
CA GLY A 71 15.20 19.01 -4.41
C GLY A 71 14.29 18.43 -5.51
N LYS A 72 14.58 17.24 -6.06
CA LYS A 72 13.68 16.57 -7.01
C LYS A 72 12.32 16.30 -6.34
N ILE A 73 11.25 16.70 -7.03
CA ILE A 73 9.88 16.40 -6.62
C ILE A 73 9.51 14.98 -7.07
N ILE A 74 8.89 14.23 -6.17
CA ILE A 74 8.21 12.98 -6.45
C ILE A 74 6.71 13.19 -6.29
N THR A 75 5.94 12.51 -7.13
CA THR A 75 4.48 12.47 -7.02
C THR A 75 4.07 11.12 -6.48
N GLU A 76 3.29 11.13 -5.41
CA GLU A 76 2.72 9.94 -4.80
C GLU A 76 1.21 9.96 -5.01
N THR A 77 0.67 8.88 -5.57
CA THR A 77 -0.78 8.63 -5.56
C THR A 77 -1.08 7.80 -4.32
N ILE A 78 -1.95 8.32 -3.46
CA ILE A 78 -2.44 7.61 -2.28
C ILE A 78 -3.90 7.23 -2.47
N PHE A 79 -4.32 6.11 -1.89
CA PHE A 79 -5.72 5.69 -1.96
C PHE A 79 -6.16 4.86 -0.76
N SER A 80 -7.41 5.08 -0.35
CA SER A 80 -8.06 4.48 0.82
C SER A 80 -9.56 4.41 0.62
N ARG A 81 -10.23 3.50 1.32
CA ARG A 81 -11.70 3.52 1.46
C ARG A 81 -12.18 4.60 2.43
N THR A 82 -11.31 5.08 3.32
CA THR A 82 -11.67 6.00 4.40
C THR A 82 -11.07 7.39 4.14
N PRO A 83 -11.88 8.45 4.00
CA PRO A 83 -11.38 9.80 3.72
C PRO A 83 -10.34 10.29 4.73
N GLY A 84 -10.50 9.92 6.01
CA GLY A 84 -9.60 10.34 7.09
C GLY A 84 -8.14 9.94 6.87
N TYR A 85 -7.85 8.77 6.27
CA TYR A 85 -6.47 8.37 6.00
C TYR A 85 -5.83 9.24 4.90
N ILE A 86 -6.59 9.60 3.87
CA ILE A 86 -6.13 10.50 2.79
C ILE A 86 -5.81 11.88 3.37
N GLN A 87 -6.73 12.44 4.16
CA GLN A 87 -6.58 13.75 4.80
C GLN A 87 -5.38 13.79 5.76
N LEU A 88 -5.20 12.75 6.59
CA LEU A 88 -4.07 12.66 7.51
C LEU A 88 -2.73 12.60 6.77
N TYR A 89 -2.66 11.85 5.67
CA TYR A 89 -1.43 11.75 4.88
C TYR A 89 -1.10 13.08 4.19
N GLN A 90 -2.09 13.68 3.50
CA GLN A 90 -1.91 14.95 2.78
C GLN A 90 -1.54 16.10 3.72
N SER A 91 -2.30 16.29 4.80
CA SER A 91 -2.05 17.40 5.75
C SER A 91 -0.66 17.36 6.38
N ARG A 92 -0.05 16.17 6.45
CA ARG A 92 1.27 15.99 7.06
C ARG A 92 2.42 16.07 6.06
N TRP A 93 2.23 15.63 4.81
CA TRP A 93 3.35 15.42 3.89
C TRP A 93 3.22 16.08 2.52
N ASP A 94 2.08 16.67 2.18
CA ASP A 94 1.99 17.39 0.93
C ASP A 94 2.92 18.61 0.93
N HIS A 95 3.71 18.72 -0.14
CA HIS A 95 4.84 19.64 -0.31
C HIS A 95 5.96 19.51 0.74
N ALA A 96 5.98 18.45 1.55
CA ALA A 96 7.00 18.22 2.56
C ALA A 96 8.18 17.39 2.02
N PRO A 97 9.39 17.57 2.56
CA PRO A 97 10.50 16.68 2.25
C PRO A 97 10.24 15.25 2.74
N ILE A 98 10.87 14.28 2.08
CA ILE A 98 10.92 12.90 2.58
C ILE A 98 11.81 12.88 3.84
N ASP A 99 11.18 12.55 4.96
CA ASP A 99 11.85 12.36 6.25
C ASP A 99 11.85 10.88 6.61
N LYS A 100 13.03 10.36 6.99
CA LYS A 100 13.23 8.99 7.46
C LYS A 100 13.43 8.92 8.97
N SER A 101 13.08 9.97 9.71
CA SER A 101 13.15 9.97 11.17
C SER A 101 12.26 8.87 11.77
N PRO A 102 12.63 8.29 12.92
CA PRO A 102 11.82 7.27 13.58
C PRO A 102 10.34 7.66 13.81
N PRO A 103 10.00 8.89 14.24
CA PRO A 103 8.60 9.28 14.42
C PRO A 103 7.81 9.27 13.10
N VAL A 104 8.41 9.69 11.98
CA VAL A 104 7.76 9.70 10.67
C VAL A 104 7.55 8.28 10.17
N GLN A 105 8.56 7.41 10.25
CA GLN A 105 8.43 6.02 9.83
C GLN A 105 7.37 5.25 10.63
N ARG A 106 7.24 5.52 11.94
CA ARG A 106 6.15 4.97 12.77
C ARG A 106 4.78 5.42 12.30
N PHE A 107 4.63 6.69 11.97
CA PHE A 107 3.36 7.24 11.52
C PHE A 107 2.99 6.74 10.11
N GLU A 108 3.93 6.68 9.17
CA GLU A 108 3.73 6.02 7.87
C GLU A 108 3.33 4.55 8.06
N GLY A 109 4.05 3.82 8.93
CA GLY A 109 3.75 2.43 9.24
C GLY A 109 2.33 2.23 9.79
N PHE A 110 1.89 3.11 10.69
CA PHE A 110 0.51 3.12 11.19
C PHE A 110 -0.51 3.29 10.04
N LEU A 111 -0.35 4.31 9.19
CA LEU A 111 -1.29 4.59 8.09
C LEU A 111 -1.35 3.44 7.08
N PHE A 112 -0.20 2.81 6.80
CA PHE A 112 -0.11 1.70 5.85
C PHE A 112 -0.52 0.34 6.42
N GLY A 113 -0.84 0.26 7.71
CA GLY A 113 -1.23 -0.97 8.40
C GLY A 113 -0.07 -1.92 8.68
N PHE A 114 1.16 -1.41 8.79
CA PHE A 114 2.32 -2.24 9.10
C PHE A 114 2.34 -2.63 10.58
N PRO A 115 2.73 -3.87 10.92
CA PRO A 115 2.89 -4.26 12.32
C PRO A 115 3.88 -3.34 13.04
N PRO A 116 3.53 -2.74 14.19
CA PRO A 116 4.41 -1.80 14.89
C PRO A 116 5.78 -2.39 15.23
N CYS A 117 5.81 -3.67 15.63
CA CYS A 117 7.06 -4.38 15.91
C CYS A 117 7.98 -4.52 14.68
N CYS A 118 7.42 -4.66 13.48
CA CYS A 118 8.19 -4.68 12.24
C CYS A 118 8.76 -3.31 11.91
N VAL A 119 7.97 -2.26 12.10
CA VAL A 119 8.39 -0.87 11.87
C VAL A 119 9.53 -0.49 12.83
N ASP A 120 9.38 -0.79 14.13
CA ASP A 120 10.42 -0.51 15.12
C ASP A 120 11.71 -1.30 14.87
N GLU A 121 11.62 -2.59 14.49
CA GLU A 121 12.81 -3.36 14.12
C GLU A 121 13.46 -2.80 12.86
N PHE A 122 12.68 -2.42 11.85
CA PHE A 122 13.22 -1.82 10.62
C PHE A 122 13.94 -0.50 10.89
N ILE A 123 13.41 0.34 11.77
CA ILE A 123 14.05 1.60 12.18
C ILE A 123 15.43 1.36 12.81
N ARG A 124 15.57 0.31 13.63
CA ARG A 124 16.82 0.00 14.36
C ARG A 124 17.80 -0.81 13.51
N HIS A 125 17.28 -1.77 12.75
CA HIS A 125 18.02 -2.77 12.00
C HIS A 125 17.35 -3.00 10.62
N PRO A 126 17.49 -2.06 9.68
CA PRO A 126 16.86 -2.16 8.37
C PRO A 126 17.26 -3.45 7.65
N TYR A 127 16.29 -4.13 7.05
CA TYR A 127 16.49 -5.34 6.23
C TYR A 127 17.23 -6.49 6.92
N ARG A 128 17.24 -6.52 8.26
CA ARG A 128 17.83 -7.62 9.03
C ARG A 128 17.20 -8.95 8.61
N PRO A 129 17.99 -10.01 8.33
CA PRO A 129 17.45 -11.32 7.96
C PRO A 129 16.32 -11.77 8.90
N ASN A 130 15.25 -12.29 8.31
CA ASN A 130 14.08 -12.75 9.03
C ASN A 130 13.75 -14.22 8.69
N ARG A 131 12.74 -14.77 9.34
CA ARG A 131 12.28 -16.17 9.16
C ARG A 131 11.08 -16.31 8.23
N ILE A 132 10.77 -15.27 7.44
CA ILE A 132 9.69 -15.31 6.46
C ILE A 132 10.24 -15.92 5.17
N ASP A 133 9.43 -16.74 4.50
CA ASP A 133 9.79 -17.26 3.18
C ASP A 133 10.10 -16.10 2.21
N PRO A 134 11.17 -16.15 1.40
CA PRO A 134 11.51 -15.05 0.51
C PRO A 134 10.39 -14.65 -0.47
N GLN A 135 9.54 -15.58 -0.91
CA GLN A 135 8.41 -15.26 -1.79
C GLN A 135 7.29 -14.55 -1.05
N ASP A 136 7.04 -14.92 0.20
CA ASP A 136 6.12 -14.20 1.08
C ASP A 136 6.63 -12.78 1.37
N GLN A 137 7.92 -12.63 1.67
CA GLN A 137 8.51 -11.33 1.96
C GLN A 137 8.44 -10.37 0.76
N LYS A 138 8.46 -10.89 -0.48
CA LYS A 138 8.31 -10.08 -1.71
C LYS A 138 6.92 -9.47 -1.87
N ILE A 139 5.87 -10.15 -1.40
CA ILE A 139 4.50 -9.65 -1.50
C ILE A 139 4.11 -8.77 -0.30
N LEU A 140 4.92 -8.76 0.76
CA LEU A 140 4.76 -7.83 1.87
C LEU A 140 5.34 -6.46 1.50
N PHE A 141 4.61 -5.40 1.85
CA PHE A 141 5.07 -4.01 1.68
C PHE A 141 5.82 -3.48 2.90
N HIS A 142 6.17 -4.37 3.85
CA HIS A 142 6.99 -4.08 5.02
C HIS A 142 7.99 -5.22 5.24
N TRP A 143 9.12 -4.91 5.86
CA TRP A 143 10.09 -5.93 6.25
C TRP A 143 9.66 -6.59 7.57
N ALA A 144 9.37 -7.89 7.56
CA ALA A 144 8.91 -8.57 8.77
C ALA A 144 10.06 -8.77 9.77
N CYS A 145 9.79 -8.61 11.07
CA CYS A 145 10.74 -8.97 12.13
C CYS A 145 10.58 -10.45 12.54
N ASN A 146 11.61 -11.04 13.15
CA ASN A 146 11.68 -12.47 13.46
C ASN A 146 10.52 -13.01 14.31
N ASN A 147 9.93 -12.18 15.16
CA ASN A 147 8.92 -12.60 16.13
C ASN A 147 7.57 -11.90 15.91
N CYS A 148 7.31 -11.40 14.69
CA CYS A 148 6.07 -10.70 14.39
C CYS A 148 4.86 -11.65 14.53
N GLN A 149 3.92 -11.29 15.40
CA GLN A 149 2.68 -12.05 15.60
C GLN A 149 1.59 -11.67 14.59
N ILE A 150 1.69 -10.49 13.97
CA ILE A 150 0.66 -9.97 13.05
C ILE A 150 0.90 -10.46 11.63
N THR A 151 2.15 -10.51 11.17
CA THR A 151 2.48 -10.91 9.79
C THR A 151 1.94 -12.30 9.42
N PRO A 152 2.08 -13.35 10.25
CA PRO A 152 1.47 -14.65 9.98
C PRO A 152 -0.05 -14.61 9.78
N LEU A 153 -0.75 -13.67 10.44
CA LEU A 153 -2.20 -13.49 10.29
C LEU A 153 -2.57 -12.78 8.98
N LEU A 154 -1.68 -11.91 8.47
CA LEU A 154 -1.88 -11.19 7.21
C LEU A 154 -1.55 -12.06 5.98
N LEU A 155 -0.54 -12.92 6.09
CA LEU A 155 0.00 -13.69 4.96
C LEU A 155 -1.05 -14.48 4.15
N PRO A 156 -2.01 -15.20 4.76
CA PRO A 156 -3.04 -15.90 3.99
C PRO A 156 -3.81 -14.98 3.04
N ALA A 157 -4.16 -13.77 3.49
CA ALA A 157 -4.89 -12.82 2.68
C ALA A 157 -4.02 -12.23 1.55
N TYR A 158 -2.76 -11.90 1.86
CA TYR A 158 -1.77 -11.47 0.87
C TYR A 158 -1.56 -12.52 -0.23
N ARG A 159 -1.34 -13.77 0.15
CA ARG A 159 -1.13 -14.89 -0.79
C ARG A 159 -2.33 -15.10 -1.70
N ARG A 160 -3.55 -15.11 -1.13
CA ARG A 160 -4.79 -15.26 -1.89
C ARG A 160 -4.93 -14.18 -2.96
N LEU A 161 -4.71 -12.91 -2.59
CA LEU A 161 -4.84 -11.80 -3.54
C LEU A 161 -3.71 -11.77 -4.57
N ASN A 162 -2.50 -12.16 -4.18
CA ASN A 162 -1.39 -12.27 -5.11
C ASN A 162 -1.62 -13.39 -6.14
N ALA A 163 -2.14 -14.55 -5.71
CA ALA A 163 -2.53 -15.64 -6.59
C ALA A 163 -3.66 -15.22 -7.53
N TYR A 164 -4.73 -14.62 -6.99
CA TYR A 164 -5.83 -14.06 -7.79
C TYR A 164 -5.31 -13.07 -8.86
N LEU A 165 -4.39 -12.16 -8.48
CA LEU A 165 -3.83 -11.22 -9.43
C LEU A 165 -2.95 -11.91 -10.49
N ALA A 166 -2.24 -13.00 -10.14
CA ALA A 166 -1.44 -13.77 -11.08
C ALA A 166 -2.31 -14.43 -12.16
N ASP A 167 -3.52 -14.87 -11.80
CA ASP A 167 -4.46 -15.59 -12.67
C ASP A 167 -5.27 -14.68 -13.63
N LEU A 168 -5.25 -13.35 -13.43
CA LEU A 168 -5.93 -12.35 -14.29
C LEU A 168 -5.16 -12.00 -15.58
#